data_AF-I2JII2-F1
#
_entry.id   AF-I2JII2-F1
#
_cell.length_a   1.000
_cell.length_b   1.000
_cell.length_c   1.000
_cell.angle_alpha   90.00
_cell.angle_beta   90.00
_cell.angle_gamma   90.00
#
_symmetry.space_group_name_H-M   'P 1'
#
loop_
_entity.id
_entity.type
_entity.pdbx_description
1 polymer ?
#
loop_
_entity_poly.entity_id
_entity_poly.type
_entity_poly.pdbx_seq_one_letter_code
_entity_poly.pdbx_strand_id
1 'polypeptide(L)'
;MQIIRVTDAPGSFKDRLIYLILHELPNFTLYECKGKGRLELFSPADTVVLDNLHLATSACAIVDQIIKTTETVKQVLLIDQDQDHEFHLPKINIQRHIVIDVASVPCRRVPGRDYYRDGNEAADAIFNITRAA
;
A
#
# COMPACT_ATOMS: atom_id res chain seq x y z
N MET A 1 7.40 13.37 1.82
CA MET A 1 7.06 11.96 1.60
C MET A 1 5.56 11.80 1.55
N GLN A 2 5.02 11.25 0.46
CA GLN A 2 3.62 10.88 0.32
C GLN A 2 3.43 9.41 0.76
N ILE A 3 2.41 9.12 1.55
CA ILE A 3 2.08 7.79 2.04
C ILE A 3 0.65 7.43 1.59
N ILE A 4 0.56 6.43 0.74
CA ILE A 4 -0.72 5.94 0.22
C ILE A 4 -0.92 4.54 0.75
N ARG A 5 -2.10 4.26 1.29
CA ARG A 5 -2.51 2.90 1.66
C ARG A 5 -3.38 2.33 0.55
N VAL A 6 -3.08 1.11 0.12
CA VAL A 6 -3.88 0.34 -0.82
C VAL A 6 -4.28 -0.95 -0.13
N THR A 7 -5.57 -1.11 0.13
CA THR A 7 -6.14 -2.37 0.59
C THR A 7 -6.67 -3.11 -0.63
N ASP A 8 -5.93 -4.14 -1.02
CA ASP A 8 -6.32 -5.12 -2.03
C ASP A 8 -7.22 -6.17 -1.37
N ALA A 9 -8.46 -5.75 -1.11
CA ALA A 9 -9.42 -6.41 -0.24
C ALA A 9 -9.72 -7.84 -0.76
N PRO A 10 -9.83 -8.87 0.11
CA PRO A 10 -9.97 -10.27 -0.27
C PRO A 10 -11.22 -10.51 -1.11
N GLY A 11 -11.00 -10.64 -2.41
CA GLY A 11 -11.96 -11.13 -3.37
C GLY A 11 -11.34 -12.26 -4.19
N SER A 12 -10.81 -13.31 -3.55
CA SER A 12 -10.32 -14.54 -4.23
C SER A 12 -9.51 -14.32 -5.52
N PHE A 13 -8.80 -13.19 -5.65
CA PHE A 13 -7.96 -12.95 -6.79
C PHE A 13 -6.66 -13.69 -6.56
N LYS A 14 -6.42 -14.74 -7.35
CA LYS A 14 -5.11 -15.40 -7.39
C LYS A 14 -4.00 -14.40 -7.73
N ASP A 15 -4.35 -13.38 -8.52
CA ASP A 15 -3.45 -12.34 -9.00
C ASP A 15 -3.79 -11.02 -8.32
N ARG A 16 -2.96 -10.58 -7.39
CA ARG A 16 -3.15 -9.34 -6.65
C ARG A 16 -3.08 -8.15 -7.59
N LEU A 17 -4.11 -7.31 -7.60
CA LEU A 17 -4.23 -6.17 -8.54
C LEU A 17 -3.12 -5.15 -8.37
N ILE A 18 -2.50 -5.11 -7.18
CA ILE A 18 -1.35 -4.27 -6.95
C ILE A 18 -0.21 -4.54 -7.94
N TYR A 19 -0.02 -5.79 -8.39
CA TYR A 19 1.08 -6.10 -9.31
C TYR A 19 0.90 -5.48 -10.69
N LEU A 20 -0.34 -5.31 -11.18
CA LEU A 20 -0.61 -4.57 -12.43
C LEU A 20 -0.16 -3.11 -12.30
N ILE A 21 -0.38 -2.50 -11.14
CA ILE A 21 0.02 -1.12 -10.87
C ILE A 21 1.53 -1.02 -10.75
N LEU A 22 2.17 -1.95 -10.03
CA LEU A 22 3.61 -1.97 -9.87
C LEU A 22 4.34 -2.10 -11.22
N HIS A 23 3.76 -2.83 -12.17
CA HIS A 23 4.30 -2.93 -13.54
C HIS A 23 4.38 -1.58 -14.26
N GLU A 24 3.51 -0.63 -13.94
CA GLU A 24 3.44 0.70 -14.57
C GLU A 24 4.24 1.77 -13.80
N LEU A 25 4.77 1.45 -12.61
CA LEU A 25 5.59 2.38 -11.84
C LEU A 25 7.00 2.47 -12.45
N PRO A 26 7.49 3.69 -12.78
CA PRO A 26 8.75 3.85 -13.51
C PRO A 26 9.98 3.40 -12.74
N ASN A 27 9.97 3.50 -11.41
CA ASN A 27 11.02 3.01 -10.52
C ASN A 27 10.45 2.82 -9.10
N PHE A 28 10.63 1.64 -8.52
CA PHE A 28 10.23 1.35 -7.14
C PHE A 28 11.12 0.29 -6.50
N THR A 29 11.17 0.30 -5.17
CA THR A 29 11.73 -0.80 -4.37
C THR A 29 10.60 -1.52 -3.64
N LEU A 30 10.44 -2.81 -3.91
CA LEU A 30 9.45 -3.67 -3.27
C LEU A 30 10.07 -4.39 -2.06
N TYR A 31 9.40 -4.28 -0.92
CA TYR A 31 9.71 -5.06 0.27
C TYR A 31 8.54 -5.95 0.65
N GLU A 32 8.76 -7.26 0.64
CA GLU A 32 7.87 -8.25 1.24
C GLU A 32 7.95 -8.15 2.78
N CYS A 33 6.84 -7.84 3.44
CA CYS A 33 6.76 -7.62 4.88
C CYS A 33 6.24 -8.84 5.65
N LYS A 34 5.67 -9.85 5.00
CA LYS A 34 5.11 -11.04 5.65
C LYS A 34 6.11 -11.71 6.58
N GLY A 35 5.74 -11.85 7.85
CA GLY A 35 6.56 -12.46 8.89
C GLY A 35 7.72 -11.59 9.40
N LYS A 36 7.89 -10.37 8.90
CA LYS A 36 9.03 -9.49 9.26
C LYS A 36 8.65 -8.43 10.27
N GLY A 37 9.62 -8.06 11.11
CA GLY A 37 9.51 -6.94 12.06
C GLY A 37 10.44 -5.78 11.73
N ARG A 38 11.38 -5.98 10.79
CA ARG A 38 12.33 -4.99 10.26
C ARG A 38 12.68 -5.36 8.83
N LEU A 39 13.16 -4.38 8.07
CA LEU A 39 13.66 -4.58 6.72
C LEU A 39 15.17 -4.37 6.66
N GLU A 40 15.84 -5.10 5.77
CA GLU A 40 17.20 -4.76 5.36
C GLU A 40 17.07 -3.75 4.22
N LEU A 41 17.46 -2.50 4.48
CA LEU A 41 17.30 -1.42 3.51
C LEU A 41 18.56 -1.27 2.68
N PHE A 42 18.40 -1.28 1.36
CA PHE A 42 19.48 -1.04 0.41
C PHE A 42 19.02 0.06 -0.54
N SER A 43 19.67 1.24 -0.44
CA SER A 43 19.48 2.42 -1.32
C SER A 43 18.14 2.44 -2.05
N PRO A 44 17.01 2.62 -1.32
CA PRO A 44 15.70 2.47 -1.90
C PRO A 44 15.45 3.53 -2.98
N ALA A 45 14.68 3.14 -3.99
CA ALA A 45 14.15 4.06 -4.99
C ALA A 45 13.25 5.12 -4.34
N ASP A 46 12.95 6.17 -5.11
CA ASP A 46 12.06 7.26 -4.70
C ASP A 46 10.68 6.75 -4.26
N THR A 47 10.22 5.65 -4.85
CA THR A 47 8.98 4.95 -4.47
C THR A 47 9.32 3.65 -3.75
N VAL A 48 8.81 3.50 -2.54
CA VAL A 48 8.89 2.27 -1.76
C VAL A 48 7.53 1.61 -1.69
N VAL A 49 7.49 0.30 -1.89
CA VAL A 49 6.26 -0.50 -1.80
C VAL A 49 6.44 -1.49 -0.66
N LEU A 50 5.58 -1.40 0.34
CA LEU A 50 5.55 -2.31 1.48
C LEU A 50 4.41 -3.30 1.30
N ASP A 51 4.77 -4.50 0.86
CA ASP A 51 3.79 -5.52 0.51
C ASP A 51 3.45 -6.44 1.68
N ASN A 52 2.21 -6.91 1.73
CA ASN A 52 1.66 -7.76 2.80
C ASN A 52 1.88 -7.19 4.21
N LEU A 53 1.75 -5.87 4.36
CA LEU A 53 2.07 -5.20 5.63
C LEU A 53 1.23 -5.72 6.80
N HIS A 54 -0.03 -6.09 6.54
CA HIS A 54 -0.92 -6.76 7.50
C HIS A 54 -0.40 -8.09 8.06
N LEU A 55 0.54 -8.76 7.37
CA LEU A 55 1.14 -10.02 7.80
C LEU A 55 2.52 -9.82 8.43
N ALA A 56 2.97 -8.58 8.63
CA ALA A 56 4.22 -8.29 9.31
C ALA A 56 4.12 -8.59 10.80
N THR A 57 5.19 -9.08 11.40
CA THR A 57 5.27 -9.24 12.87
C THR A 57 5.41 -7.90 13.58
N SER A 58 5.90 -6.86 12.88
CA SER A 58 5.88 -5.47 13.37
C SER A 58 5.87 -4.46 12.23
N ALA A 59 4.70 -4.24 11.63
CA ALA A 59 4.54 -3.25 10.57
C ALA A 59 4.86 -1.81 11.02
N CYS A 60 4.54 -1.44 12.27
CA CYS A 60 4.83 -0.11 12.78
C CYS A 60 6.33 0.18 12.75
N ALA A 61 7.15 -0.78 13.20
CA ALA A 61 8.60 -0.66 13.15
C ALA A 61 9.13 -0.58 11.71
N ILE A 62 8.55 -1.35 10.78
CA ILE A 62 8.89 -1.31 9.36
C ILE A 62 8.59 0.07 8.76
N VAL A 63 7.38 0.60 8.99
CA VAL A 63 6.98 1.91 8.46
C VAL A 63 7.83 3.03 9.06
N ASP A 64 8.07 3.01 10.37
CA ASP A 64 8.96 3.96 11.04
C ASP A 64 10.38 3.91 10.45
N GLN A 65 10.88 2.72 10.09
CA GLN A 65 12.18 2.55 9.47
C GLN A 65 12.24 3.23 8.10
N ILE A 66 11.22 3.06 7.26
CA ILE A 66 11.13 3.72 5.95
C ILE A 66 11.02 5.24 6.09
N ILE A 67 10.15 5.72 6.98
CA ILE A 67 9.95 7.17 7.20
C ILE A 67 11.25 7.84 7.63
N LYS A 68 12.06 7.17 8.46
CA LYS A 68 13.36 7.68 8.92
C LYS A 68 14.46 7.67 7.84
N THR A 69 14.23 7.03 6.70
CA THR A 69 15.19 6.96 5.58
C THR A 69 15.08 8.22 4.69
N THR A 70 15.07 9.40 5.32
CA THR A 70 14.43 10.65 4.84
C THR A 70 14.99 11.32 3.57
N GLU A 71 16.08 10.84 2.97
CA GLU A 71 16.74 11.58 1.88
C GLU A 71 16.37 11.10 0.47
N THR A 72 15.96 9.84 0.27
CA THR A 72 15.65 9.31 -1.07
C THR A 72 14.17 9.03 -1.28
N VAL A 73 13.46 8.58 -0.25
CA VAL A 73 12.08 8.10 -0.41
C VAL A 73 11.09 9.27 -0.46
N LYS A 74 10.50 9.49 -1.64
CA LYS A 74 9.45 10.50 -1.87
C LYS A 74 8.06 9.93 -1.67
N GLN A 75 7.85 8.65 -1.97
CA GLN A 75 6.55 8.00 -1.92
C GLN A 75 6.64 6.62 -1.25
N VAL A 76 5.62 6.28 -0.46
CA VAL A 76 5.45 4.96 0.14
C VAL A 76 4.06 4.45 -0.16
N LEU A 77 3.98 3.27 -0.77
CA LEU A 77 2.76 2.50 -0.95
C LEU A 77 2.68 1.42 0.12
N LEU A 78 1.69 1.50 0.99
CA LEU A 78 1.40 0.51 2.03
C LEU A 78 0.34 -0.45 1.50
N ILE A 79 0.71 -1.71 1.27
CA ILE A 79 -0.19 -2.69 0.65
C ILE A 79 -0.61 -3.74 1.67
N ASP A 80 -1.91 -3.94 1.79
CA ASP A 80 -2.49 -4.99 2.62
C ASP A 80 -3.74 -5.59 1.99
N GLN A 81 -4.24 -6.68 2.60
CA GLN A 81 -5.51 -7.31 2.24
C GLN A 81 -6.49 -7.28 3.42
N ASP A 82 -6.20 -6.48 4.44
CA ASP A 82 -6.97 -6.49 5.67
C ASP A 82 -8.06 -5.41 5.63
N GLN A 83 -9.29 -5.85 5.34
CA GLN A 83 -10.44 -4.95 5.17
C GLN A 83 -10.88 -4.30 6.48
N ASP A 84 -10.77 -5.05 7.57
CA ASP A 84 -11.41 -4.75 8.86
C ASP A 84 -10.46 -4.10 9.86
N HIS A 85 -9.16 -4.28 9.70
CA HIS A 85 -8.22 -3.68 10.63
C HIS A 85 -7.92 -2.23 10.22
N GLU A 86 -8.39 -1.33 11.09
CA GLU A 86 -7.61 -0.17 11.50
C GLU A 86 -6.23 -0.70 11.90
N PHE A 87 -5.39 -0.91 10.90
CA PHE A 87 -3.99 -1.19 11.11
C PHE A 87 -3.50 0.01 11.90
N HIS A 88 -3.23 -0.19 13.18
CA HIS A 88 -2.76 0.84 14.10
C HIS A 88 -1.31 1.13 13.75
N LEU A 89 -1.11 1.73 12.57
CA LEU A 89 0.15 2.34 12.22
C LEU A 89 0.45 3.42 13.27
N PRO A 90 1.73 3.79 13.45
CA PRO A 90 2.08 4.99 14.21
C PRO A 90 1.24 6.19 13.72
N LYS A 91 1.24 7.33 14.43
CA LYS A 91 0.57 8.56 13.98
C LYS A 91 1.19 9.08 12.68
N ILE A 92 0.93 8.38 11.58
CA ILE A 92 1.32 8.68 10.23
C ILE A 92 0.10 9.24 9.55
N ASN A 93 0.32 10.31 8.79
CA ASN A 93 -0.75 10.88 8.01
C ASN A 93 -0.84 10.11 6.68
N ILE A 94 -1.78 9.17 6.58
CA ILE A 94 -2.12 8.54 5.30
C ILE A 94 -2.86 9.58 4.46
N GLN A 95 -2.26 10.03 3.36
CA GLN A 95 -2.86 11.05 2.50
C GLN A 95 -4.04 10.51 1.68
N ARG A 96 -3.99 9.22 1.31
CA ARG A 96 -5.01 8.52 0.52
C ARG A 96 -5.11 7.08 0.98
N HIS A 97 -6.33 6.58 1.16
CA HIS A 97 -6.59 5.16 1.37
C HIS A 97 -7.52 4.66 0.29
N ILE A 98 -6.97 3.82 -0.59
CA ILE A 98 -7.67 3.21 -1.71
C ILE A 98 -8.02 1.78 -1.34
N VAL A 99 -9.29 1.41 -1.50
CA VAL A 99 -9.80 0.07 -1.22
C VAL A 99 -10.31 -0.52 -2.52
N ILE A 100 -9.70 -1.62 -2.94
CA ILE A 100 -10.10 -2.38 -4.12
C ILE A 100 -11.01 -3.50 -3.65
N ASP A 101 -12.31 -3.33 -3.86
CA ASP A 101 -13.37 -4.22 -3.37
C ASP A 101 -14.17 -4.80 -4.54
N VAL A 102 -13.58 -5.84 -5.15
CA VAL A 102 -14.17 -6.60 -6.25
C VAL A 102 -15.08 -7.74 -5.75
N ALA A 103 -15.32 -7.83 -4.44
CA ALA A 103 -16.14 -8.89 -3.88
C ALA A 103 -17.60 -8.80 -4.34
N SER A 104 -18.25 -9.96 -4.42
CA SER A 104 -19.68 -10.05 -4.72
C SER A 104 -20.53 -9.39 -3.64
N VAL A 105 -20.10 -9.52 -2.38
CA VAL A 105 -20.62 -8.82 -1.22
C VAL A 105 -19.61 -7.73 -0.86
N PRO A 106 -19.92 -6.44 -1.08
CA PRO A 106 -19.00 -5.36 -0.78
C PRO A 106 -18.70 -5.25 0.71
N CYS A 107 -17.48 -4.83 1.02
CA CYS A 107 -17.06 -4.53 2.37
C CYS A 107 -17.77 -3.28 2.93
N ARG A 108 -17.72 -3.14 4.26
CA ARG A 108 -18.27 -1.96 4.93
C ARG A 108 -17.51 -0.71 4.49
N ARG A 109 -18.25 0.30 4.04
CA ARG A 109 -17.67 1.60 3.71
C ARG A 109 -17.33 2.40 4.97
N VAL A 110 -16.10 2.89 5.01
CA VAL A 110 -15.57 3.79 6.03
C VAL A 110 -15.37 5.16 5.37
N PRO A 111 -15.93 6.24 5.96
CA PRO A 111 -15.74 7.59 5.44
C PRO A 111 -14.26 7.96 5.26
N GLY A 112 -13.94 8.68 4.18
CA GLY A 112 -12.58 9.13 3.89
C GLY A 112 -11.70 8.12 3.13
N ARG A 113 -12.26 6.99 2.68
CA ARG A 113 -11.57 6.02 1.82
C ARG A 113 -12.17 6.03 0.40
N ASP A 114 -11.32 5.79 -0.59
CA ASP A 114 -11.69 5.72 -2.00
C ASP A 114 -11.95 4.25 -2.38
N TYR A 115 -13.20 3.89 -2.66
CA TYR A 115 -13.61 2.52 -2.95
C TYR A 115 -13.78 2.28 -4.45
N TYR A 116 -13.13 1.24 -4.97
CA TYR A 116 -13.22 0.83 -6.37
C TYR A 116 -13.72 -0.61 -6.48
N ARG A 117 -14.69 -0.83 -7.38
CA ARG A 117 -15.21 -2.18 -7.69
C ARG A 117 -14.66 -2.75 -8.99
N ASP A 118 -13.99 -1.92 -9.77
CA ASP A 118 -13.27 -2.30 -10.98
C ASP A 118 -11.76 -2.14 -10.71
N GLY A 119 -11.00 -3.20 -10.98
CA GLY A 119 -9.55 -3.20 -10.80
C GLY A 119 -8.82 -2.24 -11.74
N ASN A 120 -9.36 -1.98 -12.93
CA ASN A 120 -8.77 -1.03 -13.88
C ASN A 120 -8.97 0.40 -13.39
N GLU A 121 -10.18 0.76 -12.92
CA GLU A 121 -10.43 2.08 -12.34
C GLU A 121 -9.55 2.33 -11.10
N ALA A 122 -9.38 1.30 -10.27
CA ALA A 122 -8.47 1.38 -9.12
C ALA A 122 -7.02 1.59 -9.55
N ALA A 123 -6.57 0.86 -10.58
CA ALA A 123 -5.22 0.97 -11.11
C ALA A 123 -4.96 2.36 -11.69
N ASP A 124 -5.89 2.89 -12.49
CA ASP A 124 -5.83 4.23 -13.05
C ASP A 124 -5.78 5.30 -11.94
N ALA A 125 -6.58 5.14 -10.89
CA ALA A 125 -6.57 6.06 -9.77
C ALA A 125 -5.22 6.05 -9.04
N ILE A 126 -4.68 4.87 -8.74
CA ILE A 126 -3.38 4.75 -8.08
C ILE A 126 -2.28 5.31 -8.98
N PHE A 127 -2.27 4.98 -10.26
CA PHE A 127 -1.30 5.49 -11.24
C PHE A 127 -1.31 7.02 -11.37
N ASN A 128 -2.49 7.62 -11.45
CA ASN A 128 -2.62 9.08 -11.54
C ASN A 128 -2.11 9.76 -10.26
N ILE A 129 -2.33 9.15 -9.09
CA ILE A 129 -1.82 9.65 -7.82
C ILE A 129 -0.30 9.50 -7.75
N THR A 130 0.25 8.38 -8.23
CA THR A 130 1.69 8.11 -8.16
C THR A 130 2.50 8.95 -9.14
N ARG A 131 1.95 9.30 -10.31
CA ARG A 131 2.60 10.20 -11.28
C ARG A 131 2.59 11.68 -10.90
N ALA A 132 1.66 12.10 -10.06
CA ALA A 132 1.53 13.50 -9.64
C ALA A 132 2.51 13.90 -8.52
N ALA A 133 3.33 12.96 -8.03
CA ALA A 133 4.24 13.10 -6.90
C ALA A 133 5.70 13.23 -7.35
#